data_AF-A0A0S8BSZ5-F1
#
_entry.id   AF-A0A0S8BSZ5-F1
#
_cell.length_a   1.000
_cell.length_b   1.000
_cell.length_c   1.000
_cell.angle_alpha   90.00
_cell.angle_beta   90.00
_cell.angle_gamma   90.00
#
_symmetry.space_group_name_H-M   'P 1'
#
loop_
_entity.id
_entity.type
_entity.pdbx_description
1 polymer ?
#
loop_
_entity_poly.entity_id
_entity_poly.type
_entity_poly.pdbx_seq_one_letter_code
_entity_poly.pdbx_strand_id
1 'polypeptide(L)' 'MSDTYNNVPMSDAMAARTEKEDSFWTGPKLVVLSFVTLAVVFGLLWSMAQGIIGPAQHDADYGHEVHFLQPGGGPID' A
#
# COMPACT_ATOMS: atom_id res chain seq x y z
N MET A 1 35.32 1.65 -19.99
CA MET A 1 34.46 2.68 -20.61
C MET A 1 33.98 3.56 -19.47
N SER A 2 34.32 4.85 -19.48
CA SER A 2 33.81 5.80 -18.50
C SER A 2 32.31 5.95 -18.71
N ASP A 3 31.52 5.69 -17.66
CA ASP A 3 30.14 6.15 -17.61
C ASP A 3 30.18 7.68 -17.64
N THR A 4 30.22 8.22 -18.86
CA THR A 4 30.11 9.65 -19.10
C THR A 4 28.68 10.00 -18.72
N TYR A 5 28.49 10.42 -17.48
CA TYR A 5 27.29 11.11 -17.05
C TYR A 5 27.09 12.27 -18.01
N ASN A 6 26.14 12.10 -18.93
CA ASN A 6 25.65 13.21 -19.73
C ASN A 6 24.89 14.10 -18.74
N ASN A 7 25.58 15.09 -18.19
CA ASN A 7 24.97 16.15 -17.39
C ASN A 7 24.12 16.98 -18.35
N VAL A 8 22.92 16.49 -18.66
CA VAL A 8 21.91 17.30 -19.35
C VAL A 8 21.67 18.49 -18.44
N PRO A 9 21.97 19.72 -18.88
CA PRO A 9 21.80 20.89 -18.03
C PRO A 9 20.32 20.97 -17.63
N MET A 10 20.08 20.91 -16.32
CA MET A 10 18.73 21.10 -15.77
C MET A 10 18.28 22.50 -16.14
N SER A 11 17.12 22.63 -16.77
CA SER A 11 16.58 23.95 -17.10
C SER A 11 16.27 24.72 -15.82
N ASP A 12 16.41 26.05 -15.85
CA ASP A 12 16.17 26.90 -14.68
C ASP A 12 14.77 26.72 -14.08
N ALA A 13 13.78 26.45 -14.94
CA ALA A 13 12.41 26.14 -14.53
C ALA A 13 12.31 24.82 -13.76
N MET A 14 13.11 23.81 -14.12
CA MET A 14 13.14 22.53 -13.42
C MET A 14 13.89 22.65 -12.11
N ALA A 15 15.00 23.40 -12.08
CA ALA A 15 15.76 23.69 -10.87
C ALA A 15 14.91 24.39 -9.80
N ALA A 16 14.19 25.45 -10.18
CA ALA A 16 13.32 26.19 -9.27
C ALA A 16 12.15 25.36 -8.72
N ARG A 17 11.71 24.33 -9.45
CA ARG A 17 10.68 23.39 -8.98
C ARG A 17 11.26 22.39 -7.99
N THR A 18 12.42 21.81 -8.30
CA THR A 18 13.10 20.88 -7.41
C THR A 18 13.47 21.54 -6.08
N GLU A 19 13.97 22.78 -6.09
CA GLU A 19 14.28 23.52 -4.87
C GLU A 19 13.04 23.79 -4.00
N LYS A 20 11.90 24.11 -4.64
CA LYS A 20 10.61 24.26 -3.94
C LYS A 20 10.16 22.94 -3.31
N GLU A 21 10.25 21.84 -4.05
CA GLU A 21 9.87 20.52 -3.55
C GLU A 21 10.78 20.05 -2.41
N ASP A 22 12.09 20.30 -2.50
CA ASP A 22 13.06 19.97 -1.45
C ASP A 22 12.81 20.81 -0.18
N SER A 23 12.53 22.10 -0.33
CA SER A 23 12.12 22.96 0.80
C SER A 23 10.77 22.56 1.39
N PHE A 24 9.87 21.99 0.57
CA PHE A 24 8.56 21.56 1.02
C PHE A 24 8.66 20.26 1.80
N TRP A 25 9.44 19.28 1.35
CA TRP A 25 9.61 17.95 1.94
C TRP A 25 10.71 17.89 3.01
N THR A 26 10.59 18.74 4.03
CA THR A 26 11.49 18.72 5.18
C THR A 26 11.41 17.39 5.95
N GLY A 27 12.52 16.98 6.58
CA GLY A 27 12.59 15.75 7.41
C GLY A 27 11.41 15.54 8.37
N PRO A 28 10.96 16.54 9.14
CA PRO A 28 9.80 16.39 10.03
C PRO A 28 8.49 16.03 9.31
N LYS A 29 8.24 16.60 8.12
CA LYS A 29 7.02 16.28 7.35
C LYS A 29 7.06 14.87 6.79
N LEU A 30 8.23 14.39 6.38
CA LEU A 30 8.41 13.00 5.94
C LEU A 30 8.14 12.04 7.09
N VAL A 31 8.60 12.35 8.30
CA VAL A 31 8.31 11.55 9.51
C VAL A 31 6.80 11.51 9.78
N VAL A 32 6.11 12.65 9.73
CA VAL A 32 4.65 12.71 9.89
C VAL A 32 3.94 11.88 8.82
N LEU A 33 4.37 12.00 7.56
CA LEU A 33 3.82 11.22 6.45
C LEU A 33 3.99 9.71 6.70
N SER A 34 5.14 9.26 7.20
CA SER A 34 5.37 7.86 7.56
C SER A 34 4.40 7.38 8.64
N PHE A 35 4.20 8.16 9.70
CA PHE A 35 3.24 7.80 10.76
C PHE A 35 1.80 7.75 10.27
N VAL A 36 1.39 8.72 9.44
CA VAL A 36 0.05 8.72 8.82
C VAL A 36 -0.12 7.46 7.96
N THR A 37 0.88 7.12 7.17
CA THR A 37 0.86 5.93 6.30
C THR A 37 0.73 4.66 7.13
N LEU A 38 1.51 4.52 8.21
CA LEU A 38 1.42 3.39 9.13
C LEU A 38 0.04 3.32 9.80
N ALA A 39 -0.49 4.44 10.27
CA ALA A 39 -1.81 4.48 10.89
C ALA A 39 -2.92 4.01 9.95
N VAL A 40 -2.87 4.38 8.67
CA VAL A 40 -3.81 3.91 7.65
C VAL A 40 -3.70 2.40 7.46
N VAL A 41 -2.48 1.87 7.32
CA VAL A 41 -2.25 0.42 7.14
C VAL A 41 -2.74 -0.37 8.34
N PHE A 42 -2.40 0.06 9.55
CA PHE A 42 -2.88 -0.60 10.77
C PHE A 42 -4.39 -0.49 10.94
N GLY A 43 -5.00 0.64 10.57
CA GLY A 43 -6.45 0.82 10.56
C GLY A 43 -7.15 -0.15 9.60
N LEU A 44 -6.59 -0.32 8.39
CA LEU A 44 -7.09 -1.30 7.42
C LEU A 44 -6.96 -2.73 7.92
N LEU A 45 -5.79 -3.11 8.46
CA LEU A 45 -5.55 -4.43 9.04
C LEU A 45 -6.51 -4.72 10.21
N TRP A 46 -6.70 -3.74 11.10
CA TRP A 46 -7.66 -3.83 12.19
C TRP A 46 -9.08 -4.00 11.68
N SER A 47 -9.48 -3.23 10.67
CA SER A 47 -10.80 -3.32 10.05
C SER A 47 -11.05 -4.67 9.35
N MET A 48 -10.01 -5.26 8.77
CA MET A 48 -10.06 -6.62 8.20
C MET A 48 -10.16 -7.68 9.31
N ALA A 49 -9.40 -7.53 10.39
CA ALA A 49 -9.43 -8.44 11.54
C ALA A 49 -10.80 -8.42 12.26
N GLN A 50 -11.46 -7.27 12.32
CA GLN A 50 -12.82 -7.12 12.86
C GLN A 50 -13.91 -7.58 11.87
N GLY A 51 -13.56 -8.01 10.66
CA GLY A 51 -14.51 -8.44 9.63
C GLY A 51 -15.37 -7.31 9.04
N ILE A 52 -15.03 -6.05 9.29
CA ILE A 52 -15.75 -4.87 8.76
C ILE A 52 -15.42 -4.67 7.27
N ILE A 53 -14.17 -4.92 6.90
CA ILE A 53 -13.73 -4.99 5.50
C ILE A 53 -13.39 -6.45 5.24
N GLY A 54 -14.36 -7.19 4.69
CA GLY A 54 -14.22 -8.61 4.33
C GLY A 54 -13.36 -8.80 3.08
N PRO A 55 -12.84 -10.02 2.84
CA PRO A 55 -12.11 -10.32 1.62
C PRO A 55 -12.99 -9.95 0.42
N ALA A 56 -12.46 -9.13 -0.48
CA ALA A 56 -12.93 -9.15 -1.86
C ALA A 56 -12.51 -10.52 -2.41
N GLN A 57 -13.25 -11.57 -2.07
CA GLN A 57 -13.20 -12.79 -2.84
C GLN A 57 -13.62 -12.36 -4.24
N HIS A 58 -12.63 -12.19 -5.11
CA HIS A 58 -12.90 -12.35 -6.51
C HIS A 58 -13.48 -13.75 -6.60
N ASP A 59 -14.72 -13.88 -7.06
CA ASP A 59 -15.21 -15.13 -7.62
C ASP A 59 -14.23 -15.49 -8.73
N ALA A 60 -13.15 -16.17 -8.36
CA ALA A 60 -12.34 -16.90 -9.28
C ALA A 60 -13.21 -18.08 -9.66
N ASP A 61 -14.04 -17.87 -10.68
CA ASP A 61 -14.61 -18.94 -11.49
C ASP A 61 -13.45 -19.66 -12.18
N TYR A 62 -12.69 -20.42 -11.41
CA TYR A 62 -11.71 -21.36 -11.86
C TYR A 62 -12.22 -22.74 -11.45
N GLY A 63 -13.19 -23.22 -12.22
CA GLY A 63 -13.52 -24.62 -12.41
C GLY A 63 -13.73 -25.44 -11.14
N HIS A 64 -15.00 -25.63 -10.78
CA HIS A 64 -15.49 -26.86 -10.13
C HIS A 64 -14.60 -27.47 -9.03
N GLU A 65 -14.68 -26.97 -7.80
CA GLU A 65 -14.45 -27.84 -6.64
C GLU A 65 -15.45 -27.56 -5.54
N VAL A 66 -16.48 -28.40 -5.57
CA VAL A 66 -17.53 -28.49 -4.57
C VAL A 66 -16.89 -29.05 -3.30
N HIS A 67 -16.39 -28.19 -2.43
CA HIS A 67 -16.05 -28.61 -1.06
C HIS A 67 -17.36 -28.81 -0.31
N PHE A 68 -17.89 -30.03 -0.41
CA PHE A 68 -19.01 -30.50 0.38
C PHE A 68 -18.73 -30.23 1.86
N LEU A 69 -19.59 -29.40 2.45
CA LEU A 69 -19.72 -29.31 3.90
C LEU A 69 -20.10 -30.70 4.40
N GLN A 70 -19.16 -31.39 5.05
CA GLN A 70 -19.39 -32.64 5.75
C GLN A 70 -20.51 -32.43 6.79
N PRO A 71 -21.68 -33.08 6.65
CA PRO A 71 -22.75 -32.91 7.61
C PRO A 71 -22.45 -33.78 8.84
N GLY A 72 -22.21 -33.15 9.99
CA GLY A 72 -22.08 -33.85 11.27
C GLY A 72 -20.97 -33.36 12.22
N GLY A 73 -20.64 -32.07 12.22
CA GLY A 73 -19.52 -31.52 12.99
C GLY A 73 -19.87 -30.41 13.98
N GLY A 74 -20.76 -30.67 14.96
CA GLY A 74 -20.75 -30.03 16.29
C GLY A 74 -22.00 -29.21 16.69
N PRO A 75 -22.13 -28.80 17.97
CA PRO A 75 -21.66 -29.40 19.23
C PRO A 75 -22.79 -30.18 19.96
N ILE A 76 -22.42 -30.95 20.97
CA ILE A 76 -23.37 -31.55 21.95
C ILE A 76 -23.82 -30.46 22.92
N ASP A 77 -25.08 -30.03 22.79
CA ASP A 77 -26.08 -29.78 23.85
C ASP A 77 -27.40 -29.26 23.24
#